data_AF-A0A916U937-F1
#
_entry.id   AF-A0A916U937-F1
#
_cell.length_a   1.000
_cell.length_b   1.000
_cell.length_c   1.000
_cell.angle_alpha   90.00
_cell.angle_beta   90.00
_cell.angle_gamma   90.00
#
_symmetry.space_group_name_H-M   'P 1'
#
loop_
_entity.id
_entity.type
_entity.pdbx_description
1 polymer ?
#
loop_
_entity_poly.entity_id
_entity_poly.type
_entity_poly.pdbx_seq_one_letter_code
_entity_poly.pdbx_strand_id
1 'polypeptide(L)'
;MTDIAYQAILPEGWPRPRGFAHAVVASGTRSVRIAGQLGKQPGEAHVAEGLDLGAQWRLAMGNLVAVLKAAGGEPQHVVMLRAYVTDMAAFNRSGAAVGEAWGATLGRHFPAMTLVQVSGLVDPHAMVEIEGEAILP
;
A
#
# COMPACT_ATOMS: atom_id res chain seq x y z
N MET A 1 9.58 16.49 15.03
CA MET A 1 8.52 16.83 14.09
C MET A 1 8.98 16.39 12.72
N THR A 2 8.18 15.52 12.10
CA THR A 2 8.35 14.98 10.75
C THR A 2 8.08 16.07 9.73
N ASP A 3 9.05 16.96 9.49
CA ASP A 3 8.86 18.05 8.53
C ASP A 3 9.06 17.55 7.10
N ILE A 4 8.32 16.50 6.73
CA ILE A 4 8.01 16.35 5.32
C ILE A 4 6.88 17.30 4.98
N ALA A 5 7.07 18.10 3.93
CA ALA A 5 5.92 18.71 3.28
C ALA A 5 5.20 17.56 2.56
N TYR A 6 3.92 17.33 2.84
CA TYR A 6 3.08 16.41 2.09
C TYR A 6 1.86 17.19 1.59
N GLN A 7 1.65 17.19 0.29
CA GLN A 7 0.52 17.86 -0.33
C GLN A 7 -0.13 16.92 -1.36
N ALA A 8 -1.35 16.48 -1.05
CA ALA A 8 -2.20 15.84 -2.05
C ALA A 8 -2.67 16.89 -3.07
N ILE A 9 -2.48 16.60 -4.35
CA ILE A 9 -2.99 17.40 -5.46
C ILE A 9 -4.34 16.82 -5.88
N LEU A 10 -5.38 17.62 -5.67
CA LEU A 10 -6.76 17.30 -6.03
C LEU A 10 -7.27 18.42 -6.96
N PRO A 11 -7.32 18.19 -8.28
CA PRO A 11 -7.76 19.21 -9.22
C PRO A 11 -9.16 19.74 -8.91
N GLU A 12 -9.36 21.04 -9.06
CA GLU A 12 -10.66 21.67 -8.84
C GLU A 12 -11.72 21.11 -9.82
N GLY A 13 -12.93 20.89 -9.32
CA GLY A 13 -14.05 20.37 -10.10
C GLY A 13 -14.03 18.86 -10.37
N TRP A 14 -12.98 18.14 -9.95
CA TRP A 14 -12.94 16.68 -10.11
C TRP A 14 -13.65 15.98 -8.95
N PRO A 15 -14.28 14.81 -9.19
CA PRO A 15 -14.77 13.96 -8.11
C PRO A 15 -13.63 13.56 -7.17
N ARG A 16 -13.90 13.54 -5.86
CA ARG A 16 -12.88 13.13 -4.89
C ARG A 16 -12.50 11.66 -5.11
N PRO A 17 -11.21 11.34 -5.30
CA PRO A 17 -10.76 9.96 -5.41
C PRO A 17 -11.03 9.17 -4.12
N ARG A 18 -11.31 7.87 -4.27
CA ARG A 18 -11.50 6.94 -3.14
C ARG A 18 -10.25 6.09 -2.99
N GLY A 19 -9.55 6.24 -1.86
CA GLY A 19 -8.39 5.42 -1.52
C GLY A 19 -7.04 5.92 -2.05
N PHE A 20 -6.96 7.09 -2.69
CA PHE A 20 -5.71 7.65 -3.20
C PHE A 20 -5.80 9.17 -3.42
N ALA A 21 -4.67 9.82 -3.70
CA ALA A 21 -4.59 11.19 -4.23
C ALA A 21 -4.16 11.17 -5.71
N HIS A 22 -4.70 12.07 -6.55
CA HIS A 22 -4.34 12.11 -7.97
C HIS A 22 -2.84 12.36 -8.19
N ALA A 23 -2.23 13.18 -7.34
CA ALA A 23 -0.78 13.28 -7.20
C ALA A 23 -0.42 13.66 -5.77
N VAL A 24 0.85 13.47 -5.42
CA VAL A 24 1.45 13.89 -4.15
C VAL A 24 2.69 14.71 -4.46
N VAL A 25 2.75 15.91 -3.91
CA VAL A 25 4.01 16.67 -3.81
C VAL A 25 4.55 16.41 -2.40
N ALA A 26 5.79 15.96 -2.31
CA ALA A 26 6.45 15.77 -1.03
C ALA A 26 7.91 16.23 -1.02
N SER A 27 8.35 16.77 0.12
CA SER A 27 9.72 17.20 0.36
C SER A 27 10.27 16.53 1.61
N GLY A 28 11.54 16.13 1.58
CA GLY A 28 12.29 15.52 2.68
C GLY A 28 13.73 15.28 2.26
N THR A 29 14.58 14.76 3.15
CA THR A 29 16.02 14.57 2.83
C THR A 29 16.35 13.17 2.34
N ARG A 30 15.45 12.20 2.53
CA ARG A 30 15.68 10.79 2.18
C ARG A 30 14.49 10.21 1.44
N SER A 31 14.79 9.47 0.37
CA SER A 31 13.80 8.67 -0.37
C SER A 31 13.98 7.19 -0.05
N VAL A 32 12.88 6.49 0.21
CA VAL A 32 12.86 5.03 0.43
C VAL A 32 12.02 4.37 -0.65
N ARG A 33 12.59 3.31 -1.24
CA ARG A 33 11.90 2.42 -2.19
C ARG A 33 11.66 1.09 -1.48
N ILE A 34 10.40 0.73 -1.32
CA ILE A 34 9.96 -0.47 -0.63
C ILE A 34 9.55 -1.47 -1.69
N ALA A 35 10.28 -2.60 -1.76
CA ALA A 35 9.96 -3.69 -2.68
C ALA A 35 8.54 -4.23 -2.45
N GLY A 36 7.99 -4.91 -3.46
CA GLY A 36 6.69 -5.56 -3.38
C GLY A 36 6.55 -6.47 -2.16
N GLN A 37 5.56 -6.19 -1.34
CA GLN A 37 5.22 -6.99 -0.16
C GLN A 37 4.06 -7.91 -0.49
N LEU A 38 4.29 -9.22 -0.38
CA LEU A 38 3.26 -10.23 -0.46
C LEU A 38 2.50 -10.35 0.87
N GLY A 39 1.28 -10.89 0.80
CA GLY A 39 0.43 -11.18 1.95
C GLY A 39 0.84 -12.39 2.78
N LYS A 40 2.13 -12.48 3.14
CA LYS A 40 2.69 -13.55 3.99
C LYS A 40 2.91 -13.07 5.42
N GLN A 41 2.94 -14.01 6.36
CA GLN A 41 3.30 -13.70 7.74
C GLN A 41 4.76 -13.23 7.84
N PRO A 42 5.09 -12.30 8.75
CA PRO A 42 6.48 -11.87 8.95
C PRO A 42 7.40 -13.06 9.24
N GLY A 43 8.52 -13.14 8.52
CA GLY A 43 9.51 -14.21 8.67
C GLY A 43 9.23 -15.46 7.85
N GLU A 44 8.03 -15.61 7.28
CA GLU A 44 7.71 -16.76 6.42
C GLU A 44 8.30 -16.60 5.00
N ALA A 45 8.65 -17.74 4.41
CA ALA A 45 9.13 -17.79 3.03
C ALA A 45 7.99 -17.56 2.02
N HIS A 46 6.83 -18.17 2.27
CA HIS A 46 5.71 -18.29 1.33
C HIS A 46 4.41 -17.71 1.87
N VAL A 47 3.48 -17.42 0.96
CA VAL A 47 2.10 -17.10 1.33
C VAL A 47 1.39 -18.36 1.80
N ALA A 48 0.72 -18.30 2.96
CA ALA A 48 -0.02 -19.43 3.48
C ALA A 48 -1.23 -19.77 2.60
N GLU A 49 -1.45 -21.06 2.37
CA GLU A 49 -2.61 -21.54 1.63
C GLU A 49 -3.94 -21.17 2.32
N GLY A 50 -4.98 -20.99 1.52
CA GLY A 50 -6.35 -20.75 2.01
C GLY A 50 -6.62 -19.34 2.55
N LEU A 51 -5.62 -18.45 2.58
CA LEU A 51 -5.87 -17.04 2.89
C LEU A 51 -6.69 -16.37 1.78
N ASP A 52 -7.73 -15.64 2.15
CA ASP A 52 -8.46 -14.79 1.21
C ASP A 52 -7.70 -13.50 0.86
N LEU A 53 -8.14 -12.81 -0.20
CA LEU A 53 -7.48 -11.60 -0.69
C LEU A 53 -7.44 -10.48 0.36
N GLY A 54 -8.49 -10.33 1.17
CA GLY A 54 -8.54 -9.31 2.22
C GLY A 54 -7.51 -9.59 3.33
N ALA A 55 -7.37 -10.84 3.74
CA ALA A 55 -6.36 -11.28 4.69
C ALA A 55 -4.94 -11.07 4.15
N GLN A 56 -4.69 -11.42 2.89
CA GLN A 56 -3.41 -11.15 2.24
C GLN A 56 -3.13 -9.65 2.10
N TRP A 57 -4.13 -8.83 1.77
CA TRP A 57 -3.99 -7.37 1.67
C TRP A 57 -3.55 -6.76 3.00
N ARG A 58 -4.19 -7.19 4.10
CA ARG A 58 -3.83 -6.76 5.46
C ARG A 58 -2.38 -7.11 5.81
N LEU A 59 -1.95 -8.32 5.48
CA LEU A 59 -0.57 -8.76 5.70
C LEU A 59 0.42 -7.96 4.85
N ALA A 60 0.14 -7.78 3.56
CA ALA A 60 1.00 -7.02 2.65
C ALA A 60 1.17 -5.55 3.11
N MET A 61 0.08 -4.88 3.48
CA MET A 61 0.12 -3.51 4.03
C MET A 61 0.87 -3.46 5.37
N GLY A 62 0.66 -4.44 6.24
CA GLY A 62 1.39 -4.55 7.51
C GLY A 62 2.90 -4.71 7.29
N ASN A 63 3.30 -5.56 6.35
CA ASN A 63 4.69 -5.78 5.96
C ASN A 63 5.30 -4.50 5.38
N LEU A 64 4.58 -3.77 4.52
CA LEU A 64 5.03 -2.51 3.94
C LEU A 64 5.31 -1.46 5.03
N VAL A 65 4.39 -1.30 5.99
CA VAL A 65 4.58 -0.38 7.12
C VAL A 65 5.73 -0.84 8.02
N ALA A 66 5.89 -2.15 8.25
CA ALA A 66 7.00 -2.67 9.04
C ALA A 66 8.36 -2.36 8.40
N VAL A 67 8.49 -2.55 7.08
CA VAL A 67 9.71 -2.19 6.33
C VAL A 67 9.96 -0.69 6.37
N LEU A 68 8.93 0.14 6.20
CA LEU A 68 9.07 1.60 6.32
C LEU A 68 9.54 2.03 7.71
N LYS A 69 8.99 1.43 8.77
CA LYS A 69 9.42 1.68 10.16
C LYS A 69 10.85 1.27 10.41
N ALA A 70 11.29 0.13 9.86
CA ALA A 70 12.69 -0.28 9.92
C ALA A 70 13.64 0.72 9.22
N ALA A 71 13.16 1.42 8.19
CA ALA A 71 13.88 2.51 7.54
C ALA A 71 13.80 3.86 8.30
N GLY A 72 13.16 3.90 9.47
CA GLY A 72 12.95 5.11 10.28
C GLY A 72 11.81 6.00 9.79
N GLY A 73 10.88 5.47 8.99
CA GLY A 73 9.70 6.17 8.50
C GLY A 73 8.42 5.84 9.27
N GLU A 74 7.38 6.61 9.00
CA GLU A 74 6.03 6.43 9.56
C GLU A 74 5.01 6.34 8.41
N PRO A 75 3.81 5.78 8.64
CA PRO A 75 2.78 5.65 7.60
C PRO A 75 2.51 6.92 6.78
N GLN A 76 2.53 8.10 7.40
CA GLN A 76 2.34 9.38 6.70
C GLN A 76 3.45 9.74 5.71
N HIS A 77 4.60 9.05 5.76
CA HIS A 77 5.71 9.27 4.83
C HIS A 77 5.53 8.54 3.49
N VAL A 78 4.55 7.64 3.37
CA VAL A 78 4.24 6.96 2.10
C VAL A 78 3.71 7.98 1.10
N VAL A 79 4.32 8.07 -0.08
CA VAL A 79 3.92 9.02 -1.13
C VAL A 79 3.31 8.34 -2.36
N MET A 80 3.63 7.07 -2.59
CA MET A 80 3.10 6.27 -3.68
C MET A 80 2.91 4.81 -3.23
N LEU A 81 1.84 4.18 -3.69
CA LEU A 81 1.65 2.73 -3.64
C LEU A 81 1.38 2.18 -5.04
N ARG A 82 1.88 0.99 -5.33
CA ARG A 82 1.44 0.18 -6.49
C ARG A 82 0.96 -1.16 -5.98
N ALA A 83 -0.30 -1.47 -6.22
CA ALA A 83 -0.91 -2.73 -5.85
C ALA A 83 -1.17 -3.57 -7.09
N TYR A 84 -0.73 -4.82 -7.05
CA TYR A 84 -0.96 -5.81 -8.08
C TYR A 84 -1.85 -6.90 -7.50
N VAL A 85 -2.96 -7.20 -8.16
CA VAL A 85 -3.89 -8.27 -7.75
C VAL A 85 -4.06 -9.28 -8.87
N THR A 86 -4.36 -10.54 -8.55
CA THR A 86 -4.59 -11.58 -9.58
C THR A 86 -6.02 -11.61 -10.10
N ASP A 87 -6.99 -11.15 -9.29
CA ASP A 87 -8.40 -11.04 -9.65
C ASP A 87 -9.01 -9.73 -9.10
N MET A 88 -9.34 -8.80 -10.01
CA MET A 88 -9.96 -7.52 -9.70
C MET A 88 -11.39 -7.67 -9.14
N ALA A 89 -12.13 -8.70 -9.56
CA ALA A 89 -13.45 -8.97 -9.02
C ALA A 89 -13.36 -9.47 -7.58
N ALA A 90 -12.37 -10.31 -7.25
CA ALA A 90 -12.07 -10.69 -5.87
C ALA A 90 -11.68 -9.47 -5.03
N PHE A 91 -10.80 -8.60 -5.55
CA PHE A 91 -10.42 -7.36 -4.87
C PHE A 91 -11.64 -6.50 -4.54
N ASN A 92 -12.54 -6.28 -5.51
CA ASN A 92 -13.76 -5.50 -5.32
C ASN A 92 -14.70 -6.12 -4.26
N ARG A 93 -14.82 -7.46 -4.22
CA ARG A 93 -15.59 -8.16 -3.18
C ARG A 93 -14.97 -8.01 -1.79
N SER A 94 -13.65 -7.87 -1.70
CA SER A 94 -12.90 -7.67 -0.45
C SER A 94 -12.84 -6.22 0.04
N GLY A 95 -13.58 -5.29 -0.57
CA GLY A 95 -13.47 -3.84 -0.29
C GLY A 95 -13.61 -3.44 1.18
N ALA A 96 -14.45 -4.13 1.97
CA ALA A 96 -14.58 -3.88 3.41
C ALA A 96 -13.27 -4.23 4.16
N ALA A 97 -12.73 -5.43 3.95
CA ALA A 97 -11.47 -5.88 4.55
C ALA A 97 -10.27 -5.01 4.11
N VAL A 98 -10.25 -4.58 2.84
CA VAL A 98 -9.25 -3.64 2.30
C VAL A 98 -9.33 -2.30 3.03
N GLY A 99 -10.53 -1.75 3.22
CA GLY A 99 -10.75 -0.49 3.94
C GLY A 99 -10.35 -0.56 5.42
N GLU A 100 -10.68 -1.66 6.11
CA GLU A 100 -10.26 -1.89 7.49
C GLU A 100 -8.73 -1.99 7.62
N ALA A 101 -8.09 -2.77 6.75
CA ALA A 101 -6.63 -2.88 6.70
C ALA A 101 -5.97 -1.53 6.41
N TRP A 102 -6.53 -0.73 5.50
CA TRP A 102 -6.05 0.62 5.21
C TRP A 102 -6.14 1.52 6.44
N GLY A 103 -7.29 1.56 7.11
CA GLY A 103 -7.49 2.35 8.32
C GLY A 103 -6.55 1.94 9.46
N ALA A 104 -6.28 0.64 9.62
CA ALA A 104 -5.37 0.11 10.63
C ALA A 104 -3.89 0.42 10.35
N THR A 105 -3.51 0.67 9.09
CA THR A 105 -2.10 0.85 8.68
C THR A 105 -1.77 2.29 8.33
N LEU A 106 -2.51 2.90 7.39
CA LEU A 106 -2.31 4.27 6.92
C LEU A 106 -3.28 5.27 7.55
N GLY A 107 -4.31 4.80 8.27
CA GLY A 107 -5.31 5.69 8.87
C GLY A 107 -6.06 6.48 7.80
N ARG A 108 -5.94 7.81 7.86
CA ARG A 108 -6.55 8.75 6.89
C ARG A 108 -5.54 9.32 5.90
N HIS A 109 -4.37 8.69 5.78
CA HIS A 109 -3.36 9.05 4.80
C HIS A 109 -3.65 8.40 3.45
N PHE A 110 -3.50 9.16 2.36
CA PHE A 110 -3.84 8.71 1.02
C PHE A 110 -2.74 9.09 0.02
N PRO A 111 -1.74 8.22 -0.22
CA PRO A 111 -0.70 8.45 -1.22
C PRO A 111 -1.27 8.44 -2.63
N ALA A 112 -0.43 8.79 -3.62
CA ALA A 112 -0.73 8.41 -4.99
C ALA A 112 -0.79 6.88 -5.08
N MET A 113 -1.63 6.34 -5.96
CA MET A 113 -1.82 4.90 -6.05
C MET A 113 -2.10 4.44 -7.47
N THR A 114 -1.60 3.24 -7.80
CA THR A 114 -2.03 2.47 -8.96
C THR A 114 -2.46 1.08 -8.50
N LEU A 115 -3.56 0.58 -9.07
CA LEU A 115 -4.05 -0.79 -8.87
C LEU A 115 -4.14 -1.47 -10.23
N VAL A 116 -3.49 -2.62 -10.38
CA VAL A 116 -3.43 -3.37 -11.65
C VAL A 116 -3.78 -4.83 -11.41
N GLN A 117 -4.58 -5.41 -12.31
CA GLN A 117 -4.72 -6.86 -12.36
C GLN A 117 -3.58 -7.46 -13.18
N VAL A 118 -2.88 -8.45 -12.63
CA VAL A 118 -1.77 -9.18 -13.27
C VAL A 118 -2.14 -10.65 -13.46
N SER A 119 -1.46 -11.33 -14.39
CA SER A 119 -1.72 -12.76 -14.67
C SER A 119 -1.22 -13.70 -13.57
N GLY A 120 -0.34 -13.22 -12.68
CA GLY A 120 0.25 -13.99 -11.59
C GLY A 120 1.30 -13.19 -10.83
N LEU A 121 1.71 -13.71 -9.68
CA LEU A 121 2.74 -13.17 -8.80
C LEU A 121 3.83 -14.23 -8.58
N VAL A 122 4.94 -13.85 -7.93
CA VAL A 122 6.09 -14.75 -7.74
C VAL A 122 5.76 -15.98 -6.88
N ASP A 123 4.84 -15.84 -5.93
CA ASP A 123 4.31 -16.94 -5.13
C ASP A 123 2.95 -17.38 -5.70
N PRO A 124 2.74 -18.68 -6.00
CA PRO A 124 1.51 -19.16 -6.62
C PRO A 124 0.27 -19.01 -5.73
N HIS A 125 0.44 -18.87 -4.42
CA HIS A 125 -0.67 -18.62 -3.48
C HIS A 125 -0.93 -17.13 -3.26
N ALA A 126 -0.08 -16.25 -3.79
CA ALA A 126 -0.29 -14.82 -3.67
C ALA A 126 -1.40 -14.32 -4.61
N MET A 127 -2.31 -13.55 -4.03
CA MET A 127 -3.36 -12.81 -4.74
C MET A 127 -3.11 -11.31 -4.76
N VAL A 128 -2.16 -10.82 -3.94
CA VAL A 128 -1.82 -9.41 -3.84
C VAL A 128 -0.32 -9.21 -3.60
N GLU A 129 0.24 -8.20 -4.24
CA GLU A 129 1.57 -7.65 -3.97
C GLU A 129 1.49 -6.12 -3.91
N ILE A 130 2.08 -5.50 -2.88
CA ILE A 130 2.04 -4.04 -2.69
C ILE A 130 3.46 -3.48 -2.59
N GLU A 131 3.83 -2.65 -3.55
CA GLU A 131 5.07 -1.87 -3.59
C GLU A 131 4.81 -0.46 -3.03
N GLY A 132 5.81 0.14 -2.39
CA GLY A 132 5.70 1.48 -1.81
C GLY A 132 6.89 2.39 -2.08
N GLU A 133 6.62 3.69 -2.08
CA GLU A 133 7.62 4.74 -2.06
C GLU A 133 7.34 5.69 -0.89
N ALA A 134 8.39 6.14 -0.21
CA ALA A 134 8.28 7.08 0.90
C ALA A 134 9.34 8.18 0.84
N ILE A 135 9.00 9.34 1.38
CA ILE A 135 9.92 10.46 1.61
C ILE A 135 9.99 10.70 3.11
N LEU A 136 11.20 10.77 3.67
CA LEU A 136 11.45 10.93 5.09
C LEU A 136 12.13 12.29 5.36
N PRO A 137 11.99 12.81 6.59
CA PRO A 137 12.75 13.97 7.04
C PRO A 137 14.25 13.77 6.91
#